data_AF-A0A2G5VMD5-F1
#
_entry.id   AF-A0A2G5VMD5-F1
#
_cell.length_a   1.000
_cell.length_b   1.000
_cell.length_c   1.000
_cell.angle_alpha   90.00
_cell.angle_beta   90.00
_cell.angle_gamma   90.00
#
_symmetry.space_group_name_H-M   'P 1'
#
loop_
_entity.id
_entity.type
_entity.pdbx_description
1 polymer ?
#
loop_
_entity_poly.entity_id
_entity_poly.type
_entity_poly.pdbx_seq_one_letter_code
_entity_poly.pdbx_strand_id
1 'polypeptide(L)'
;MDVIHLASHNIKNTIYFQQKAYFDGYCTQDMNGYVPEGNRIEFLEEDEDLKKLKPFVDFDYLVDEVTEKCGLDGKRFGGLKVEKSNDPGRFVGGYLYYLSIREGPVNTLFIHVPPFEGECTKEAVADVIREVIRFLTRNDF
;
A
#
# COMPACT_ATOMS: atom_id res chain seq x y z
N MET A 1 -9.22 14.43 3.06
CA MET A 1 -8.12 14.05 3.97
C MET A 1 -7.50 12.82 3.36
N ASP A 2 -6.20 12.80 3.10
CA ASP A 2 -5.56 11.62 2.50
C ASP A 2 -5.08 10.65 3.59
N VAL A 3 -5.07 9.36 3.28
CA VAL A 3 -4.60 8.32 4.22
C VAL A 3 -3.51 7.48 3.55
N ILE A 4 -2.38 7.34 4.23
CA ILE A 4 -1.28 6.46 3.82
C ILE A 4 -1.06 5.40 4.89
N HIS A 5 -1.28 4.14 4.53
CA HIS A 5 -0.87 2.99 5.32
C HIS A 5 0.53 2.55 4.91
N LEU A 6 1.37 2.23 5.90
CA LEU A 6 2.70 1.64 5.68
C LEU A 6 2.76 0.29 6.36
N ALA A 7 3.26 -0.73 5.67
CA ALA A 7 3.60 -2.01 6.27
C ALA A 7 4.91 -2.55 5.69
N SER A 8 5.66 -3.34 6.46
CA SER A 8 6.86 -4.00 5.96
C SER A 8 6.53 -5.29 5.19
N HIS A 9 7.39 -5.67 4.25
CA HIS A 9 7.40 -7.00 3.64
C HIS A 9 8.85 -7.51 3.48
N ASN A 10 9.03 -8.72 2.95
CA ASN A 10 10.33 -9.41 2.90
C ASN A 10 11.03 -9.34 1.52
N ILE A 11 10.45 -8.66 0.53
CA ILE A 11 11.06 -8.53 -0.80
C ILE A 11 12.06 -7.38 -0.74
N LYS A 12 13.31 -7.67 -1.10
CA LYS A 12 14.40 -6.69 -1.03
C LYS A 12 14.24 -5.62 -2.11
N ASN A 13 14.62 -4.39 -1.76
CA ASN A 13 14.81 -3.26 -2.68
C ASN A 13 13.60 -2.96 -3.58
N THR A 14 12.39 -3.32 -3.15
CA THR A 14 11.17 -3.05 -3.92
C THR A 14 10.14 -2.49 -2.96
N ILE A 15 9.67 -1.28 -3.20
CA ILE A 15 8.52 -0.70 -2.52
C ILE A 15 7.30 -1.02 -3.36
N TYR A 16 6.24 -1.56 -2.76
CA TYR A 16 5.00 -1.86 -3.48
C TYR A 16 3.89 -0.87 -3.14
N PHE A 17 3.30 -0.26 -4.16
CA PHE A 17 2.05 0.49 -4.06
C PHE A 17 0.88 -0.46 -4.34
N GLN A 18 0.03 -0.67 -3.33
CA GLN A 18 -1.05 -1.65 -3.40
C GLN A 18 -2.28 -1.05 -4.07
N GLN A 19 -2.63 -1.54 -5.26
CA GLN A 19 -3.70 -0.96 -6.07
C GLN A 19 -5.07 -1.62 -5.86
N LYS A 20 -5.14 -2.66 -5.03
CA LYS A 20 -6.37 -3.40 -4.72
C LYS A 20 -6.43 -3.70 -3.24
N ALA A 21 -7.63 -3.68 -2.70
CA ALA A 21 -7.96 -4.16 -1.37
C ALA A 21 -9.03 -5.24 -1.45
N TYR A 22 -9.00 -6.17 -0.50
CA TYR A 22 -9.90 -7.33 -0.47
C TYR A 22 -10.60 -7.39 0.88
N PHE A 23 -11.89 -7.71 0.84
CA PHE A 23 -12.71 -7.82 2.04
C PHE A 23 -12.41 -9.05 2.89
N ASP A 24 -11.73 -10.04 2.30
CA ASP A 24 -11.59 -11.40 2.83
C ASP A 24 -10.16 -11.90 2.80
N GLY A 25 -9.98 -13.11 3.33
CA GLY A 25 -8.75 -13.88 3.32
C GLY A 25 -7.86 -13.64 4.53
N TYR A 26 -8.16 -12.65 5.38
CA TYR A 26 -7.40 -12.43 6.61
C TYR A 26 -7.57 -13.62 7.55
N CYS A 27 -6.59 -14.52 7.58
CA CYS A 27 -6.64 -15.79 8.31
C CYS A 27 -5.46 -16.01 9.27
N THR A 28 -4.59 -15.01 9.44
CA THR A 28 -3.43 -15.07 10.33
C THR A 28 -3.76 -14.37 11.64
N GLN A 29 -3.46 -14.97 12.78
CA GLN A 29 -3.71 -14.30 14.05
C GLN A 29 -2.91 -13.01 14.19
N ASP A 30 -3.55 -11.94 14.68
CA ASP A 30 -2.83 -10.74 15.11
C ASP A 30 -2.00 -11.02 16.39
N MET A 31 -1.35 -9.97 16.92
CA MET A 31 -0.53 -10.09 18.14
C MET A 31 -1.32 -10.51 19.39
N ASN A 32 -2.64 -10.43 19.36
CA ASN A 32 -3.54 -10.79 20.44
C ASN A 32 -4.28 -12.12 20.17
N GLY A 33 -3.96 -12.82 19.07
CA GLY A 33 -4.61 -14.08 18.71
C GLY A 33 -5.91 -13.94 17.91
N TYR A 34 -6.28 -12.72 17.49
CA TYR A 34 -7.54 -12.47 16.78
C TYR A 34 -7.44 -12.61 15.27
N VAL A 35 -8.55 -13.06 14.68
CA VAL A 35 -8.83 -13.11 13.24
C VAL A 35 -10.31 -12.73 13.08
N PRO A 36 -10.69 -11.99 12.01
CA PRO A 36 -12.10 -11.70 11.73
C PRO A 36 -12.93 -12.97 11.57
N GLU A 37 -14.19 -12.94 12.00
CA GLU A 37 -15.10 -14.07 11.82
C GLU A 37 -15.26 -14.40 10.32
N GLY A 38 -15.18 -15.69 9.99
CA GLY A 38 -15.21 -16.14 8.59
C GLY A 38 -14.03 -15.64 7.73
N ASN A 39 -12.96 -15.11 8.33
CA ASN A 39 -11.81 -14.50 7.65
C ASN A 39 -12.22 -13.37 6.69
N ARG A 40 -13.29 -12.66 7.01
CA ARG A 40 -13.89 -11.64 6.17
C ARG A 40 -14.39 -10.46 6.97
N ILE A 41 -14.59 -9.35 6.27
CA ILE A 41 -15.29 -8.19 6.80
C ILE A 41 -16.79 -8.46 6.72
N GLU A 42 -17.52 -8.12 7.79
CA GLU A 42 -18.97 -8.22 7.83
C GLU A 42 -19.62 -7.06 7.04
N PHE A 43 -20.66 -7.40 6.27
CA PHE A 43 -21.51 -6.45 5.55
C PHE A 43 -22.97 -6.72 5.85
N LEU A 44 -23.80 -5.67 5.69
CA LEU A 44 -25.25 -5.78 5.73
C LEU A 44 -25.83 -6.35 4.41
N GLU A 45 -25.11 -6.22 3.29
CA GLU A 45 -25.55 -6.61 1.95
C GLU A 45 -24.42 -7.31 1.17
N GLU A 46 -24.75 -8.38 0.43
CA GLU A 46 -23.82 -9.09 -0.45
C GLU A 46 -23.70 -8.37 -1.79
N ASP A 47 -22.85 -7.34 -1.86
CA ASP A 47 -22.46 -6.69 -3.10
C ASP A 47 -21.09 -7.24 -3.57
N GLU A 48 -21.05 -7.81 -4.78
CA GLU A 48 -19.82 -8.31 -5.41
C GLU A 48 -18.78 -7.21 -5.63
N ASP A 49 -19.23 -5.97 -5.91
CA ASP A 49 -18.32 -4.84 -6.13
C ASP A 49 -17.61 -4.43 -4.83
N LEU A 50 -18.24 -4.67 -3.69
CA LEU A 50 -17.63 -4.44 -2.38
C LEU A 50 -16.57 -5.49 -2.03
N LYS A 51 -16.54 -6.67 -2.68
CA LYS A 51 -15.51 -7.67 -2.35
C LYS A 51 -14.10 -7.20 -2.70
N LYS A 52 -13.97 -6.26 -3.63
CA LYS A 52 -12.68 -5.81 -4.11
C LYS A 52 -12.71 -4.33 -4.47
N LEU A 53 -11.99 -3.55 -3.69
CA LEU A 53 -11.93 -2.11 -3.87
C LEU A 53 -10.61 -1.68 -4.51
N LYS A 54 -10.65 -0.56 -5.22
CA LYS A 54 -9.50 0.14 -5.78
C LYS A 54 -9.59 1.60 -5.37
N PRO A 55 -8.52 2.22 -4.84
CA PRO A 55 -8.55 3.64 -4.52
C PRO A 55 -8.53 4.49 -5.79
N PHE A 56 -8.97 5.74 -5.69
CA PHE A 56 -8.96 6.68 -6.80
C PHE A 56 -7.56 7.32 -6.95
N VAL A 57 -6.59 6.52 -7.38
CA VAL A 57 -5.21 6.95 -7.62
C VAL A 57 -4.73 6.42 -8.97
N ASP A 58 -4.09 7.30 -9.75
CA ASP A 58 -3.33 6.88 -10.93
C ASP A 58 -1.99 6.29 -10.50
N PHE A 59 -1.97 4.97 -10.31
CA PHE A 59 -0.77 4.24 -9.89
C PHE A 59 0.33 4.25 -10.95
N ASP A 60 -0.01 4.34 -12.23
CA ASP A 60 0.99 4.38 -13.29
C ASP A 60 1.73 5.71 -13.24
N TYR A 61 0.99 6.81 -13.16
CA TYR A 61 1.58 8.13 -13.00
C TYR A 61 2.35 8.28 -11.68
N LEU A 62 1.81 7.76 -10.57
CA LEU A 62 2.49 7.76 -9.26
C LEU A 62 3.84 7.02 -9.31
N VAL A 63 3.88 5.83 -9.91
CA VAL A 63 5.11 5.05 -10.04
C VAL A 63 6.15 5.81 -10.86
N ASP A 64 5.73 6.36 -12.00
CA ASP A 64 6.62 7.11 -12.90
C ASP A 64 7.18 8.37 -12.21
N GLU A 65 6.33 9.18 -11.60
CA GLU A 65 6.75 10.42 -10.94
C GLU A 65 7.70 10.13 -9.76
N VAL A 66 7.36 9.17 -8.90
CA VAL A 66 8.21 8.82 -7.74
C VAL A 66 9.56 8.24 -8.20
N THR A 67 9.56 7.38 -9.23
CA THR A 67 10.77 6.81 -9.80
C THR A 67 11.71 7.90 -10.31
N GLU A 68 11.17 8.86 -11.07
CA GLU A 68 11.94 9.98 -11.60
C GLU A 68 12.48 10.88 -10.48
N LYS A 69 11.62 11.34 -9.57
CA LYS A 69 11.98 12.30 -8.51
C LYS A 69 12.97 11.74 -7.50
N CYS A 70 12.90 10.44 -7.22
CA CYS A 70 13.81 9.77 -6.28
C CYS A 70 15.04 9.18 -6.96
N GLY A 71 15.11 9.19 -8.30
CA GLY A 71 16.23 8.63 -9.07
C GLY A 71 16.38 7.13 -8.87
N LEU A 72 15.27 6.39 -8.91
CA LEU A 72 15.22 4.93 -8.73
C LEU A 72 15.51 4.20 -10.06
N ASP A 73 16.65 4.50 -10.66
CA ASP A 73 17.10 4.01 -11.98
C ASP A 73 17.65 2.57 -11.97
N GLY A 74 17.43 1.82 -10.88
CA GLY A 74 17.95 0.48 -10.68
C GLY A 74 19.44 0.40 -10.34
N LYS A 75 20.15 1.55 -10.22
CA LYS A 75 21.58 1.57 -9.88
C LYS A 75 21.86 2.07 -8.47
N ARG A 76 21.02 2.98 -7.96
CA ARG A 76 21.17 3.55 -6.62
C ARG A 76 20.50 2.68 -5.56
N PHE A 77 20.95 2.81 -4.32
CA PHE A 77 20.33 2.18 -3.14
C PHE A 77 20.17 0.65 -3.29
N GLY A 78 21.18 -0.03 -3.85
CA GLY A 78 21.10 -1.48 -4.11
C GLY A 78 20.07 -1.88 -5.17
N GLY A 79 19.65 -0.95 -6.05
CA GLY A 79 18.61 -1.18 -7.04
C GLY A 79 17.20 -1.01 -6.49
N LEU A 80 17.02 -0.13 -5.50
CA LEU A 80 15.69 0.22 -4.97
C LEU A 80 14.78 0.69 -6.11
N LYS A 81 13.57 0.14 -6.17
CA LYS A 81 12.52 0.51 -7.13
C LYS A 81 11.16 0.60 -6.45
N VAL A 82 10.22 1.25 -7.13
CA VAL A 82 8.79 1.26 -6.78
C VAL A 82 8.01 0.49 -7.83
N GLU A 83 7.04 -0.32 -7.42
CA GLU A 83 6.17 -1.07 -8.32
C GLU A 83 4.73 -1.07 -7.81
N LYS A 84 3.76 -1.20 -8.72
CA LYS A 84 2.38 -1.46 -8.34
C LYS A 84 2.17 -2.95 -8.06
N SER A 85 1.44 -3.27 -7.00
CA SER A 85 1.04 -4.63 -6.64
C SER A 85 -0.47 -4.74 -6.58
N ASN A 86 -0.98 -5.94 -6.86
CA ASN A 86 -2.38 -6.29 -6.70
C ASN A 86 -2.63 -7.08 -5.42
N ASP A 87 -1.59 -7.37 -4.65
CA ASP A 87 -1.67 -8.18 -3.44
C ASP A 87 -1.22 -7.38 -2.21
N PRO A 88 -2.17 -6.77 -1.47
CA PRO A 88 -1.90 -6.10 -0.20
C PRO A 88 -1.58 -7.08 0.93
N GLY A 89 -1.59 -8.38 0.65
CA GLY A 89 -1.53 -9.43 1.65
C GLY A 89 -2.88 -9.64 2.35
N ARG A 90 -2.91 -10.66 3.20
CA ARG A 90 -4.12 -11.12 3.91
C ARG A 90 -3.88 -11.16 5.42
N PHE A 91 -3.55 -9.99 5.95
CA PHE A 91 -3.25 -9.74 7.36
C PHE A 91 -3.82 -8.36 7.76
N VAL A 92 -3.55 -7.92 9.00
CA VAL A 92 -4.05 -6.64 9.57
C VAL A 92 -3.93 -5.46 8.61
N GLY A 93 -2.78 -5.29 7.93
CA GLY A 93 -2.54 -4.17 7.01
C GLY A 93 -3.50 -4.16 5.82
N GLY A 94 -3.68 -5.30 5.14
CA GLY A 94 -4.63 -5.43 4.05
C GLY A 94 -6.09 -5.24 4.48
N TYR A 95 -6.43 -5.74 5.68
CA TYR A 95 -7.75 -5.55 6.29
C TYR A 95 -8.06 -4.08 6.59
N LEU A 96 -7.13 -3.37 7.24
CA LEU A 96 -7.26 -1.94 7.53
C LEU A 96 -7.28 -1.09 6.26
N TYR A 97 -6.50 -1.46 5.25
CA TYR A 97 -6.50 -0.78 3.96
C TYR A 97 -7.85 -0.90 3.27
N TYR A 98 -8.45 -2.10 3.25
CA TYR A 98 -9.79 -2.29 2.72
C TYR A 98 -10.81 -1.41 3.46
N LEU A 99 -10.82 -1.44 4.80
CA LEU A 99 -11.75 -0.64 5.60
C LEU A 99 -11.58 0.86 5.32
N SER A 100 -10.34 1.32 5.14
CA SER A 100 -10.04 2.73 4.89
C SER A 100 -10.51 3.18 3.50
N ILE A 101 -10.47 2.31 2.48
CA ILE A 101 -11.08 2.62 1.18
C ILE A 101 -12.61 2.60 1.27
N ARG A 102 -13.19 1.66 2.02
CA ARG A 102 -14.65 1.52 2.14
C ARG A 102 -15.29 2.69 2.89
N GLU A 103 -14.75 3.04 4.05
CA GLU A 103 -15.30 4.07 4.95
C GLU A 103 -14.81 5.49 4.61
N GLY A 104 -13.73 5.56 3.83
CA GLY A 104 -12.83 6.70 3.87
C GLY A 104 -12.57 7.38 2.53
N PRO A 105 -11.56 8.27 2.51
CA PRO A 105 -11.40 9.31 1.52
C PRO A 105 -10.99 8.78 0.14
N VAL A 106 -11.27 9.61 -0.88
CA VAL A 106 -10.95 9.39 -2.31
C VAL A 106 -9.50 8.90 -2.51
N ASN A 107 -8.57 9.43 -1.72
CA ASN A 107 -7.14 9.17 -1.81
C ASN A 107 -6.61 8.36 -0.61
N THR A 108 -6.76 7.03 -0.68
CA THR A 108 -6.16 6.10 0.28
C THR A 108 -5.08 5.28 -0.41
N LEU A 109 -3.85 5.29 0.12
CA LEU A 109 -2.75 4.46 -0.38
C LEU A 109 -2.27 3.48 0.68
N PHE A 110 -1.87 2.30 0.22
CA PHE A 110 -1.16 1.32 1.05
C PHE A 110 0.18 0.97 0.41
N ILE A 111 1.24 1.17 1.17
CA ILE A 111 2.62 1.04 0.72
C ILE A 111 3.30 -0.04 1.54
N HIS A 112 3.86 -1.01 0.82
CA HIS A 112 4.69 -2.07 1.35
C HIS A 112 6.16 -1.64 1.24
N VAL A 113 6.83 -1.56 2.38
CA VAL A 113 8.21 -1.10 2.54
C VAL A 113 9.16 -2.31 2.66
N PRO A 114 10.26 -2.35 1.91
CA PRO A 114 11.21 -3.46 1.97
C PRO A 114 12.02 -3.45 3.28
N PRO A 115 12.72 -4.55 3.60
CA PRO A 115 13.67 -4.56 4.71
C PRO A 115 14.80 -3.55 4.49
N PHE A 116 15.23 -2.87 5.55
CA PHE A 116 16.37 -1.94 5.51
C PHE A 116 17.69 -2.72 5.62
N GLU A 117 18.08 -3.35 4.52
CA GLU A 117 19.30 -4.16 4.42
C GLU A 117 20.23 -3.65 3.30
N GLY A 118 21.53 -3.80 3.51
CA GLY A 118 22.55 -3.43 2.51
C GLY A 118 22.50 -1.94 2.17
N GLU A 119 22.30 -1.63 0.89
CA GLU A 119 22.24 -0.27 0.38
C GLU A 119 20.82 0.34 0.38
N CYS A 120 19.79 -0.42 0.79
CA CYS A 120 18.44 0.12 0.97
C CYS A 120 18.38 0.88 2.30
N THR A 121 18.54 2.20 2.22
CA THR A 121 18.57 3.05 3.42
C THR A 121 17.17 3.55 3.80
N LYS A 122 16.99 3.82 5.09
CA LYS A 122 15.76 4.44 5.61
C LYS A 122 15.52 5.82 4.98
N GLU A 123 16.58 6.56 4.66
CA GLU A 123 16.51 7.87 3.99
C GLU A 123 15.95 7.75 2.59
N ALA A 124 16.38 6.75 1.80
CA ALA A 124 15.87 6.53 0.46
C ALA A 124 14.38 6.18 0.46
N VAL A 125 13.96 5.33 1.41
CA VAL A 125 12.54 4.99 1.61
C VAL A 125 11.75 6.22 2.08
N ALA A 126 12.29 7.01 3.01
CA ALA A 126 11.64 8.22 3.48
C ALA A 126 11.48 9.28 2.36
N ASP A 127 12.45 9.40 1.47
CA ASP A 127 12.36 10.25 0.28
C ASP A 127 11.22 9.80 -0.64
N VAL A 128 11.07 8.49 -0.86
CA VAL A 128 9.94 7.93 -1.61
C VAL A 128 8.61 8.28 -0.95
N ILE A 129 8.45 8.06 0.36
CA ILE A 129 7.22 8.39 1.08
C ILE A 129 6.93 9.91 1.01
N ARG A 130 7.96 10.76 1.11
CA ARG A 130 7.81 12.20 0.96
C ARG A 130 7.27 12.58 -0.42
N GLU A 131 7.78 11.98 -1.49
CA GLU A 131 7.29 12.28 -2.84
C GLU A 131 5.86 11.74 -3.06
N VAL A 132 5.49 10.60 -2.44
CA VAL A 132 4.08 10.14 -2.44
C VAL A 132 3.16 11.14 -1.75
N ILE A 133 3.55 11.70 -0.60
CA ILE A 133 2.75 12.72 0.10
C ILE A 133 2.59 13.97 -0.79
N ARG A 134 3.66 14.40 -1.47
CA ARG A 134 3.60 15.52 -2.43
C ARG A 134 2.69 15.22 -3.61
N PHE A 135 2.70 13.98 -4.10
CA PHE A 135 1.81 13.56 -5.18
C PHE A 135 0.34 13.67 -4.76
N LEU A 136 -0.02 13.15 -3.58
CA LEU A 136 -1.40 13.18 -3.10
C LEU A 136 -1.89 14.62 -2.83
N THR A 137 -1.05 15.44 -2.19
CA THR A 137 -1.41 16.83 -1.81
C THR A 137 -1.44 17.83 -2.98
N ARG A 138 -0.90 17.48 -4.15
CA ARG A 138 -0.97 18.33 -5.35
C ARG A 138 -2.20 18.05 -6.21
N ASN A 139 -2.70 16.81 -6.16
CA ASN A 139 -3.80 16.33 -6.97
C ASN A 139 -5.11 16.34 -6.17
N ASP A 140 -5.44 17.50 -5.57
CA ASP A 140 -6.79 17.74 -5.05
C ASP A 140 -7.77 17.66 -6.24
N PHE A 141 -8.42 16.51 -6.41
CA PHE A 141 -9.51 16.29 -7.37
C PHE A 141 -10.83 16.84 -6.84
#